data_AF-A0A0W0S9T2-F1
#
_entry.id   AF-A0A0W0S9T2-F1
#
_cell.length_a   1.000
_cell.length_b   1.000
_cell.length_c   1.000
_cell.angle_alpha   90.00
_cell.angle_beta   90.00
_cell.angle_gamma   90.00
#
_symmetry.space_group_name_H-M   'P 1'
#
loop_
_entity.id
_entity.type
_entity.pdbx_description
1 polymer ?
#
loop_
_entity_poly.entity_id
_entity_poly.type
_entity_poly.pdbx_seq_one_letter_code
_entity_poly.pdbx_strand_id
1 'polypeptide(L)'
;MQERFFKEASSDFSIKLPSLSLEDLHHLQTLCDEDVDINTLLIQKMPKTDLHVHAEAGFLIDIELAKIIAERNNIPFPYDLIDEQTQQWKFTGSDDLDQFIKDFRRISNLLKTPQDIEDLTYAFYKYCYEHHVIFALPGISWIQCKEHITFVEFNQAYNRGIARGIKEFGDVTTLRLRYYQERHIDPEDFQSIWASIQQYPNPMVTTIGLAGAEDGFPLERFFNFFAEINHYRQQKGNPWYFITAHIEPEAQKHTLEIAKKYLDRFAHGRNVANYPELEKTLKFDGITLELCPLSDVAFFPKSIPNLKSHTQFQTLFKDEMISLNSDDPAFCGPIDEVYQAVFKELECDMALLFRCTYNGLFAVAPSTLEAMHRFAPEMYQDHMLFLKHSMLKLKFFEQYFHLLQEIRTINDEYRELKKLILGISLHTPISELNHLSSSLLKIGKETSINSLIDIKQEIIRTAKLLEKNTLHALEKFEHNCLLAQEQNIYCLEP
;
A
#
# COMPACT_ATOMS: atom_id res chain seq x y z
N MET A 1 -22.31 14.37 11.26
CA MET A 1 -21.16 15.08 10.65
C MET A 1 -20.40 14.14 9.73
N GLN A 2 -20.01 12.93 10.21
CA GLN A 2 -19.69 11.76 9.37
C GLN A 2 -20.71 11.56 8.22
N GLU A 3 -22.00 11.46 8.54
CA GLU A 3 -23.06 11.36 7.52
C GLU A 3 -23.15 12.53 6.53
N ARG A 4 -22.58 13.71 6.79
CA ARG A 4 -22.71 14.90 5.91
C ARG A 4 -21.54 14.99 4.94
N PHE A 5 -20.33 14.72 5.42
CA PHE A 5 -19.12 14.57 4.60
C PHE A 5 -19.21 13.31 3.73
N PHE A 6 -19.76 12.23 4.29
CA PHE A 6 -20.13 11.07 3.53
C PHE A 6 -21.40 11.33 2.69
N LYS A 7 -22.48 12.02 3.07
CA LYS A 7 -23.63 12.20 2.12
C LYS A 7 -23.26 12.96 0.84
N GLU A 8 -22.32 13.91 0.89
CA GLU A 8 -21.79 14.58 -0.31
C GLU A 8 -20.74 13.73 -1.05
N ALA A 9 -20.03 12.84 -0.35
CA ALA A 9 -19.29 11.71 -0.93
C ALA A 9 -20.20 10.47 -1.07
N SER A 10 -20.17 9.46 -0.18
CA SER A 10 -21.10 8.30 -0.01
C SER A 10 -22.48 8.19 -0.66
N SER A 11 -23.27 9.23 -0.96
CA SER A 11 -24.50 8.96 -1.73
C SER A 11 -24.20 8.42 -3.14
N ASP A 12 -22.99 8.70 -3.66
CA ASP A 12 -22.40 8.13 -4.88
C ASP A 12 -21.33 7.04 -4.64
N PHE A 13 -20.99 6.69 -3.38
CA PHE A 13 -19.80 5.86 -3.04
C PHE A 13 -20.12 4.60 -2.22
N SER A 14 -21.35 4.09 -2.21
CA SER A 14 -21.62 2.74 -1.71
C SER A 14 -21.14 1.69 -2.71
N ILE A 15 -19.83 1.41 -2.75
CA ILE A 15 -19.32 0.29 -3.54
C ILE A 15 -19.59 -1.01 -2.77
N LYS A 16 -20.29 -1.94 -3.41
CA LYS A 16 -20.55 -3.28 -2.88
C LYS A 16 -20.26 -4.29 -3.98
N LEU A 17 -19.21 -5.09 -3.76
CA LEU A 17 -18.93 -6.20 -4.65
C LEU A 17 -20.14 -7.15 -4.64
N PRO A 18 -20.80 -7.39 -5.79
CA PRO A 18 -21.92 -8.31 -5.84
C PRO A 18 -21.40 -9.75 -5.68
N SER A 19 -22.16 -10.60 -4.99
CA SER A 19 -21.77 -12.00 -4.78
C SER A 19 -21.95 -12.82 -6.06
N LEU A 20 -20.99 -13.67 -6.38
CA LEU A 20 -21.14 -14.70 -7.41
C LEU A 20 -21.78 -15.93 -6.78
N SER A 21 -22.83 -16.47 -7.41
CA SER A 21 -23.44 -17.72 -6.94
C SER A 21 -22.51 -18.92 -7.19
N LEU A 22 -22.76 -20.04 -6.51
CA LEU A 22 -22.02 -21.29 -6.78
C LEU A 22 -22.15 -21.73 -8.25
N GLU A 23 -23.28 -21.44 -8.90
CA GLU A 23 -23.50 -21.73 -10.31
C GLU A 23 -22.67 -20.80 -11.22
N ASP A 24 -22.55 -19.52 -10.85
CA ASP A 24 -21.68 -18.58 -11.57
C ASP A 24 -20.22 -19.03 -11.47
N LEU A 25 -19.75 -19.33 -10.25
CA LEU A 25 -18.38 -19.81 -10.02
C LEU A 25 -18.11 -21.11 -10.77
N HIS A 26 -19.04 -22.06 -10.77
CA HIS A 26 -18.90 -23.29 -11.54
C HIS A 26 -18.80 -23.02 -13.04
N HIS A 27 -19.68 -22.15 -13.58
CA HIS A 27 -19.63 -21.78 -15.00
C HIS A 27 -18.31 -21.12 -15.37
N LEU A 28 -17.86 -20.15 -14.58
CA LEU A 28 -16.59 -19.44 -14.80
C LEU A 28 -15.39 -20.38 -14.69
N GLN A 29 -15.41 -21.33 -13.76
CA GLN A 29 -14.39 -22.37 -13.64
C GLN A 29 -14.29 -23.20 -14.92
N THR A 30 -15.41 -23.49 -15.61
CA THR A 30 -15.36 -24.21 -16.89
C THR A 30 -14.68 -23.43 -18.01
N LEU A 31 -14.49 -22.11 -17.87
CA LEU A 31 -13.82 -21.26 -18.85
C LEU A 31 -12.32 -21.12 -18.56
N CYS A 32 -11.87 -21.50 -17.36
CA CYS A 32 -10.47 -21.50 -16.97
C CYS A 32 -9.72 -22.67 -17.62
N ASP A 33 -8.39 -22.54 -17.71
CA ASP A 33 -7.52 -23.67 -18.06
C ASP A 33 -7.43 -24.66 -16.88
N GLU A 34 -7.02 -25.92 -17.13
CA GLU A 34 -7.17 -27.03 -16.18
C GLU A 34 -6.52 -26.77 -14.80
N ASP A 35 -5.41 -26.04 -14.74
CA ASP A 35 -4.66 -25.76 -13.51
C ASP A 35 -5.01 -24.42 -12.84
N VAL A 36 -6.02 -23.69 -13.34
CA VAL A 36 -6.38 -22.35 -12.86
C VAL A 36 -7.66 -22.41 -12.03
N ASP A 37 -7.56 -22.12 -10.73
CA ASP A 37 -8.71 -21.91 -9.85
C ASP A 37 -9.33 -20.52 -10.08
N ILE A 38 -10.66 -20.48 -10.26
CA ILE A 38 -11.39 -19.25 -10.58
C ILE A 38 -11.26 -18.19 -9.47
N ASN A 39 -11.27 -18.58 -8.19
CA ASN A 39 -11.16 -17.61 -7.11
C ASN A 39 -9.77 -16.98 -7.10
N THR A 40 -8.74 -17.79 -7.31
CA THR A 40 -7.36 -17.33 -7.44
C THR A 40 -7.22 -16.32 -8.59
N LEU A 41 -7.79 -16.62 -9.75
CA LEU A 41 -7.80 -15.71 -10.90
C LEU A 41 -8.52 -14.38 -10.60
N LEU A 42 -9.66 -14.43 -9.91
CA LEU A 42 -10.43 -13.23 -9.55
C LEU A 42 -9.71 -12.39 -8.48
N ILE A 43 -9.05 -13.02 -7.50
CA ILE A 43 -8.26 -12.34 -6.47
C ILE A 43 -7.03 -11.67 -7.09
N GLN A 44 -6.33 -12.32 -8.03
CA GLN A 44 -5.21 -11.71 -8.76
C GLN A 44 -5.63 -10.40 -9.45
N LYS A 45 -6.82 -10.37 -10.05
CA LYS A 45 -7.37 -9.19 -10.73
C LYS A 45 -7.97 -8.13 -9.81
N MET A 46 -8.20 -8.49 -8.55
CA MET A 46 -8.84 -7.59 -7.60
C MET A 46 -7.92 -6.39 -7.31
N PRO A 47 -8.46 -5.16 -7.29
CA PRO A 47 -7.74 -4.00 -6.81
C PRO A 47 -7.32 -4.20 -5.35
N LYS A 48 -6.06 -3.90 -5.03
CA LYS A 48 -5.49 -4.02 -3.69
C LYS A 48 -4.90 -2.69 -3.23
N THR A 49 -4.87 -2.50 -1.92
CA THR A 49 -4.07 -1.46 -1.30
C THR A 49 -2.95 -2.14 -0.52
N ASP A 50 -1.80 -1.48 -0.42
CA ASP A 50 -0.69 -1.94 0.42
C ASP A 50 -0.15 -0.75 1.21
N LEU A 51 -0.73 -0.52 2.38
CA LEU A 51 -0.40 0.64 3.21
C LEU A 51 0.84 0.43 4.07
N HIS A 52 1.14 -0.83 4.36
CA HIS A 52 2.18 -1.23 5.26
C HIS A 52 3.13 -2.16 4.53
N VAL A 53 4.11 -1.55 3.90
CA VAL A 53 5.15 -2.23 3.16
C VAL A 53 6.44 -1.45 3.35
N HIS A 54 7.52 -2.12 3.69
CA HIS A 54 8.83 -1.50 3.81
C HIS A 54 9.42 -1.36 2.41
N ALA A 55 9.87 -0.16 2.02
CA ALA A 55 10.45 0.05 0.70
C ALA A 55 11.70 -0.82 0.51
N GLU A 56 12.52 -0.91 1.54
CA GLU A 56 13.79 -1.61 1.51
C GLU A 56 13.65 -3.11 1.22
N ALA A 57 12.76 -3.81 1.92
CA ALA A 57 12.46 -5.22 1.66
C ALA A 57 11.46 -5.41 0.54
N GLY A 58 10.48 -4.52 0.42
CA GLY A 58 9.44 -4.59 -0.58
C GLY A 58 9.96 -4.43 -2.00
N PHE A 59 11.10 -3.75 -2.17
CA PHE A 59 11.58 -3.38 -3.49
C PHE A 59 12.76 -4.27 -3.95
N LEU A 60 13.38 -5.04 -3.03
CA LEU A 60 14.39 -6.06 -3.37
C LEU A 60 13.78 -7.45 -3.63
N ILE A 61 12.45 -7.55 -3.82
CA ILE A 61 11.78 -8.77 -4.30
C ILE A 61 12.44 -9.29 -5.60
N ASP A 62 12.91 -8.37 -6.45
CA ASP A 62 13.67 -8.71 -7.66
C ASP A 62 15.13 -9.03 -7.32
N ILE A 63 15.42 -10.33 -7.19
CA ILE A 63 16.77 -10.86 -6.94
C ILE A 63 17.76 -10.45 -8.03
N GLU A 64 17.33 -10.36 -9.29
CA GLU A 64 18.22 -9.96 -10.38
C GLU A 64 18.59 -8.48 -10.29
N LEU A 65 17.64 -7.61 -9.94
CA LEU A 65 17.94 -6.22 -9.60
C LEU A 65 18.90 -6.12 -8.42
N ALA A 66 18.69 -6.91 -7.36
CA ALA A 66 19.56 -6.93 -6.20
C ALA A 66 21.01 -7.35 -6.56
N LYS A 67 21.18 -8.31 -7.48
CA LYS A 67 22.50 -8.70 -8.02
C LYS A 67 23.14 -7.57 -8.83
N ILE A 68 22.38 -6.89 -9.69
CA ILE A 68 22.84 -5.73 -10.47
C ILE A 68 23.32 -4.61 -9.54
N ILE A 69 22.57 -4.32 -8.48
CA ILE A 69 22.94 -3.33 -7.46
C ILE A 69 24.24 -3.74 -6.74
N ALA A 70 24.34 -5.00 -6.32
CA ALA A 70 25.54 -5.52 -5.67
C ALA A 70 26.78 -5.39 -6.56
N GLU A 71 26.67 -5.76 -7.84
CA GLU A 71 27.72 -5.60 -8.84
C GLU A 71 28.09 -4.13 -9.05
N ARG A 72 27.09 -3.25 -9.23
CA ARG A 72 27.28 -1.80 -9.39
C ARG A 72 28.08 -1.19 -8.24
N ASN A 73 27.84 -1.66 -7.02
CA ASN A 73 28.48 -1.16 -5.81
C ASN A 73 29.73 -1.94 -5.38
N ASN A 74 30.15 -2.96 -6.14
CA ASN A 74 31.25 -3.86 -5.79
C ASN A 74 31.10 -4.51 -4.41
N ILE A 75 29.87 -4.87 -4.03
CA ILE A 75 29.54 -5.53 -2.76
C ILE A 75 29.28 -7.01 -3.02
N PRO A 76 29.85 -7.93 -2.21
CA PRO A 76 29.51 -9.35 -2.30
C PRO A 76 28.01 -9.60 -2.11
N PHE A 77 27.38 -10.27 -3.07
CA PHE A 77 25.97 -10.63 -2.97
C PHE A 77 25.77 -11.74 -1.91
N PRO A 78 24.80 -11.62 -0.98
CA PRO A 78 24.58 -12.58 0.11
C PRO A 78 23.83 -13.83 -0.36
N TYR A 79 24.49 -14.69 -1.14
CA TYR A 79 23.89 -15.93 -1.68
C TYR A 79 23.37 -16.89 -0.60
N ASP A 80 23.89 -16.81 0.63
CA ASP A 80 23.42 -17.62 1.76
C ASP A 80 21.98 -17.27 2.20
N LEU A 81 21.49 -16.08 1.82
CA LEU A 81 20.13 -15.61 2.07
C LEU A 81 19.17 -15.89 0.90
N ILE A 82 19.58 -16.66 -0.10
CA ILE A 82 18.69 -17.13 -1.17
C ILE A 82 18.23 -18.54 -0.85
N ASP A 83 16.92 -18.77 -0.94
CA ASP A 83 16.37 -20.12 -0.96
C ASP A 83 16.68 -20.80 -2.30
N GLU A 84 17.35 -21.95 -2.25
CA GLU A 84 17.81 -22.64 -3.46
C GLU A 84 16.65 -23.13 -4.34
N GLN A 85 15.48 -23.41 -3.75
CA GLN A 85 14.32 -23.95 -4.45
C GLN A 85 13.42 -22.86 -5.00
N THR A 86 13.10 -21.87 -4.18
CA THR A 86 12.16 -20.81 -4.58
C THR A 86 12.82 -19.64 -5.27
N GLN A 87 14.16 -19.50 -5.14
CA GLN A 87 14.91 -18.33 -5.60
C GLN A 87 14.38 -17.02 -4.99
N GLN A 88 13.84 -17.09 -3.77
CA GLN A 88 13.40 -15.93 -2.97
C GLN A 88 14.35 -15.67 -1.82
N TRP A 89 14.22 -14.51 -1.18
CA TRP A 89 14.96 -14.23 0.05
C TRP A 89 14.49 -15.12 1.20
N LYS A 90 15.44 -15.53 2.03
CA LYS A 90 15.19 -16.14 3.33
C LYS A 90 16.02 -15.41 4.38
N PHE A 91 15.57 -15.44 5.62
CA PHE A 91 16.38 -15.00 6.77
C PHE A 91 16.83 -16.22 7.59
N THR A 92 17.96 -16.07 8.26
CA THR A 92 18.50 -17.10 9.14
C THR A 92 17.79 -17.03 10.50
N GLY A 93 17.60 -18.18 11.16
CA GLY A 93 16.92 -18.22 12.47
C GLY A 93 15.43 -17.89 12.39
N SER A 94 14.60 -18.91 12.20
CA SER A 94 13.14 -18.81 12.00
C SER A 94 12.33 -18.36 13.23
N ASP A 95 12.93 -17.70 14.22
CA ASP A 95 12.31 -17.38 15.52
C ASP A 95 12.90 -16.13 16.20
N ASP A 96 13.65 -15.30 15.46
CA ASP A 96 14.39 -14.19 16.04
C ASP A 96 14.21 -12.93 15.17
N LEU A 97 13.33 -12.02 15.60
CA LEU A 97 13.11 -10.72 14.94
C LEU A 97 14.44 -9.94 14.83
N ASP A 98 15.33 -10.05 15.81
CA ASP A 98 16.63 -9.40 15.75
C ASP A 98 17.53 -10.03 14.68
N GLN A 99 17.44 -11.35 14.47
CA GLN A 99 18.16 -12.02 13.39
C GLN A 99 17.59 -11.67 12.02
N PHE A 100 16.26 -11.60 11.88
CA PHE A 100 15.63 -11.04 10.69
C PHE A 100 16.15 -9.64 10.40
N ILE A 101 16.14 -8.73 11.39
CA ILE A 101 16.64 -7.36 11.22
C ILE A 101 18.10 -7.36 10.77
N LYS A 102 18.96 -8.24 11.30
CA LYS A 102 20.37 -8.35 10.85
C LYS A 102 20.46 -8.78 9.39
N ASP A 103 19.72 -9.80 8.97
CA ASP A 103 19.74 -10.28 7.58
C ASP A 103 19.11 -9.28 6.61
N PHE A 104 18.01 -8.65 7.01
CA PHE A 104 17.42 -7.50 6.32
C PHE A 104 18.45 -6.40 6.10
N ARG A 105 19.23 -6.04 7.12
CA ARG A 105 20.28 -5.01 6.98
C ARG A 105 21.41 -5.45 6.07
N ARG A 106 21.76 -6.73 5.99
CA ARG A 106 22.74 -7.23 5.01
C ARG A 106 22.25 -6.99 3.58
N ILE A 107 20.96 -7.17 3.35
CA ILE A 107 20.30 -6.96 2.05
C ILE A 107 20.14 -5.47 1.74
N SER A 108 19.61 -4.67 2.67
CA SER A 108 19.43 -3.22 2.47
C SER A 108 20.77 -2.48 2.31
N ASN A 109 21.85 -3.00 2.91
CA ASN A 109 23.21 -2.46 2.76
C ASN A 109 23.79 -2.59 1.35
N LEU A 110 23.11 -3.29 0.42
CA LEU A 110 23.48 -3.26 -1.00
C LEU A 110 23.25 -1.88 -1.63
N LEU A 111 22.33 -1.07 -1.07
CA LEU A 111 21.98 0.27 -1.56
C LEU A 111 23.05 1.28 -1.12
N LYS A 112 23.72 1.92 -2.08
CA LYS A 112 24.82 2.88 -1.82
C LYS A 112 24.70 4.20 -2.57
N THR A 113 23.94 4.24 -3.66
CA THR A 113 23.91 5.37 -4.57
C THR A 113 22.48 5.86 -4.79
N PRO A 114 22.28 7.13 -5.19
CA PRO A 114 20.95 7.61 -5.57
C PRO A 114 20.33 6.81 -6.73
N GLN A 115 21.14 6.22 -7.60
CA GLN A 115 20.64 5.36 -8.68
C GLN A 115 20.04 4.04 -8.14
N ASP A 116 20.60 3.48 -7.06
CA ASP A 116 20.04 2.29 -6.41
C ASP A 116 18.62 2.57 -5.93
N ILE A 117 18.42 3.68 -5.22
CA ILE A 117 17.12 4.08 -4.69
C ILE A 117 16.12 4.36 -5.83
N GLU A 118 16.55 4.99 -6.92
CA GLU A 118 15.69 5.24 -8.08
C GLU A 118 15.22 3.95 -8.77
N ASP A 119 16.15 3.04 -9.07
CA ASP A 119 15.84 1.77 -9.73
C ASP A 119 14.95 0.89 -8.87
N LEU A 120 15.26 0.84 -7.58
CA LEU A 120 14.50 0.17 -6.55
C LEU A 120 13.05 0.68 -6.50
N THR A 121 12.88 2.01 -6.45
CA THR A 121 11.54 2.63 -6.41
C THR A 121 10.71 2.35 -7.66
N TYR A 122 11.33 2.39 -8.85
CA TYR A 122 10.62 2.03 -10.08
C TYR A 122 10.24 0.55 -10.12
N ALA A 123 11.14 -0.35 -9.70
CA ALA A 123 10.86 -1.78 -9.65
C ALA A 123 9.65 -2.08 -8.77
N PHE A 124 9.51 -1.38 -7.64
CA PHE A 124 8.32 -1.52 -6.81
C PHE A 124 7.04 -0.94 -7.43
N TYR A 125 7.14 0.16 -8.16
CA TYR A 125 6.00 0.68 -8.91
C TYR A 125 5.48 -0.37 -9.90
N LYS A 126 6.41 -1.03 -10.59
CA LYS A 126 6.11 -2.14 -11.49
C LYS A 126 5.51 -3.34 -10.76
N TYR A 127 6.07 -3.74 -9.62
CA TYR A 127 5.48 -4.77 -8.74
C TYR A 127 4.03 -4.43 -8.36
N CYS A 128 3.79 -3.20 -7.89
CA CYS A 128 2.44 -2.74 -7.57
C CYS A 128 1.48 -2.84 -8.76
N TYR A 129 1.95 -2.49 -9.97
CA TYR A 129 1.18 -2.65 -11.19
C TYR A 129 0.85 -4.12 -11.45
N GLU A 130 1.86 -5.00 -11.46
CA GLU A 130 1.72 -6.44 -11.74
C GLU A 130 0.74 -7.12 -10.76
N HIS A 131 0.74 -6.72 -9.49
CA HIS A 131 -0.12 -7.24 -8.42
C HIS A 131 -1.44 -6.47 -8.21
N HIS A 132 -1.84 -5.61 -9.17
CA HIS A 132 -3.09 -4.84 -9.12
C HIS A 132 -3.23 -3.97 -7.85
N VAL A 133 -2.11 -3.49 -7.32
CA VAL A 133 -2.05 -2.56 -6.20
C VAL A 133 -2.37 -1.16 -6.72
N ILE A 134 -3.57 -0.70 -6.42
CA ILE A 134 -4.08 0.59 -6.90
C ILE A 134 -3.58 1.77 -6.06
N PHE A 135 -3.15 1.48 -4.83
CA PHE A 135 -2.49 2.43 -3.95
C PHE A 135 -1.52 1.70 -3.01
N ALA A 136 -0.27 2.16 -2.98
CA ALA A 136 0.67 1.73 -1.95
C ALA A 136 1.30 2.92 -1.21
N LEU A 137 1.65 2.67 0.04
CA LEU A 137 2.30 3.63 0.94
C LEU A 137 3.61 3.03 1.50
N PRO A 138 4.61 2.78 0.65
CA PRO A 138 5.90 2.26 1.09
C PRO A 138 6.59 3.15 2.12
N GLY A 139 7.09 2.51 3.17
CA GLY A 139 7.89 3.10 4.22
C GLY A 139 9.34 3.24 3.83
N ILE A 140 9.93 4.43 4.00
CA ILE A 140 11.32 4.72 3.67
C ILE A 140 12.06 5.23 4.90
N SER A 141 13.34 4.87 5.04
CA SER A 141 14.23 5.44 6.04
C SER A 141 15.58 5.81 5.43
N TRP A 142 16.03 7.06 5.62
CA TRP A 142 17.35 7.50 5.18
C TRP A 142 18.50 6.87 5.99
N ILE A 143 18.22 6.41 7.21
CA ILE A 143 19.23 5.88 8.15
C ILE A 143 20.05 4.74 7.52
N GLN A 144 19.43 3.89 6.71
CA GLN A 144 20.09 2.75 6.08
C GLN A 144 21.25 3.12 5.14
N CYS A 145 21.20 4.33 4.57
CA CYS A 145 22.09 4.80 3.53
C CYS A 145 22.75 6.12 3.91
N LYS A 146 22.58 6.56 5.17
CA LYS A 146 23.04 7.87 5.64
C LYS A 146 24.53 8.07 5.36
N GLU A 147 25.35 7.05 5.61
CA GLU A 147 26.80 7.04 5.40
C GLU A 147 27.25 7.12 3.93
N HIS A 148 26.32 7.19 2.97
CA HIS A 148 26.63 7.12 1.53
C HIS A 148 25.93 8.17 0.67
N ILE A 149 24.73 8.60 1.06
CA ILE A 149 23.94 9.58 0.30
C ILE A 149 23.34 10.62 1.25
N THR A 150 23.29 11.86 0.81
CA THR A 150 22.66 12.94 1.60
C THR A 150 21.15 12.69 1.73
N PHE A 151 20.52 13.29 2.74
CA PHE A 151 19.06 13.24 2.89
C PHE A 151 18.32 13.77 1.65
N VAL A 152 18.86 14.81 1.01
CA VAL A 152 18.26 15.41 -0.20
C VAL A 152 18.39 14.49 -1.40
N GLU A 153 19.57 13.91 -1.64
CA GLU A 153 19.77 12.95 -2.74
C GLU A 153 18.89 11.72 -2.60
N PHE A 154 18.71 11.21 -1.38
CA PHE A 154 17.79 10.12 -1.07
C PHE A 154 16.36 10.45 -1.50
N ASN A 155 15.84 11.60 -1.08
CA ASN A 155 14.49 12.04 -1.44
C ASN A 155 14.33 12.28 -2.95
N GLN A 156 15.32 12.90 -3.59
CA GLN A 156 15.32 13.11 -5.04
C GLN A 156 15.33 11.78 -5.80
N ALA A 157 16.06 10.77 -5.32
CA ALA A 157 16.09 9.45 -5.95
C ALA A 157 14.73 8.74 -5.94
N TYR A 158 14.03 8.72 -4.78
CA TYR A 158 12.65 8.21 -4.73
C TYR A 158 11.74 8.98 -5.70
N ASN A 159 11.87 10.31 -5.74
CA ASN A 159 11.06 11.15 -6.60
C ASN A 159 11.27 10.82 -8.09
N ARG A 160 12.52 10.60 -8.53
CA ARG A 160 12.82 10.18 -9.91
C ARG A 160 12.24 8.80 -10.22
N GLY A 161 12.35 7.84 -9.30
CA GLY A 161 11.79 6.50 -9.48
C GLY A 161 10.26 6.52 -9.59
N ILE A 162 9.60 7.33 -8.75
CA ILE A 162 8.15 7.57 -8.81
C ILE A 162 7.77 8.25 -10.13
N ALA A 163 8.50 9.28 -10.57
CA ALA A 163 8.24 9.96 -11.83
C ALA A 163 8.37 9.02 -13.04
N ARG A 164 9.32 8.08 -13.00
CA ARG A 164 9.50 7.02 -14.01
C ARG A 164 8.30 6.07 -13.99
N GLY A 165 7.90 5.59 -12.82
CA GLY A 165 6.78 4.65 -12.67
C GLY A 165 5.42 5.24 -13.04
N ILE A 166 5.14 6.50 -12.69
CA ILE A 166 3.86 7.17 -13.03
C ILE A 166 3.62 7.19 -14.55
N LYS A 167 4.66 7.43 -15.35
CA LYS A 167 4.53 7.52 -16.82
C LYS A 167 4.07 6.20 -17.46
N GLU A 168 4.42 5.07 -16.85
CA GLU A 168 4.13 3.74 -17.39
C GLU A 168 2.93 3.07 -16.71
N PHE A 169 2.76 3.29 -15.40
CA PHE A 169 1.84 2.53 -14.56
C PHE A 169 0.78 3.39 -13.85
N GLY A 170 0.83 4.72 -14.03
CA GLY A 170 0.03 5.69 -13.28
C GLY A 170 -1.48 5.65 -13.54
N ASP A 171 -1.95 4.92 -14.55
CA ASP A 171 -3.38 4.69 -14.77
C ASP A 171 -3.97 3.62 -13.85
N VAL A 172 -3.12 2.71 -13.33
CA VAL A 172 -3.51 1.59 -12.45
C VAL A 172 -3.01 1.81 -11.03
N THR A 173 -1.78 2.27 -10.84
CA THR A 173 -1.13 2.34 -9.52
C THR A 173 -0.88 3.79 -9.12
N THR A 174 -1.10 4.11 -7.84
CA THR A 174 -0.64 5.37 -7.23
C THR A 174 0.32 5.05 -6.08
N LEU A 175 1.49 5.69 -6.07
CA LEU A 175 2.41 5.61 -4.93
C LEU A 175 2.46 6.93 -4.14
N ARG A 176 2.51 6.82 -2.81
CA ARG A 176 2.92 7.87 -1.87
C ARG A 176 3.92 7.27 -0.89
N LEU A 177 4.70 8.10 -0.21
CA LEU A 177 5.74 7.66 0.70
C LEU A 177 5.32 7.87 2.15
N ARG A 178 5.70 6.91 2.99
CA ARG A 178 5.71 7.04 4.44
C ARG A 178 7.16 7.19 4.87
N TYR A 179 7.49 8.27 5.57
CA TYR A 179 8.83 8.43 6.11
C TYR A 179 8.87 7.82 7.52
N TYR A 180 9.67 6.78 7.71
CA TYR A 180 9.87 6.16 9.01
C TYR A 180 10.98 6.88 9.79
N GLN A 181 10.63 7.28 11.01
CA GLN A 181 11.62 7.46 12.06
C GLN A 181 11.90 6.10 12.71
N GLU A 182 13.17 5.78 12.89
CA GLU A 182 13.58 4.52 13.50
C GLU A 182 13.75 4.68 15.00
N ARG A 183 13.18 3.77 15.80
CA ARG A 183 13.15 3.85 17.27
C ARG A 183 14.52 3.86 17.94
N HIS A 184 15.47 3.13 17.36
CA HIS A 184 16.74 2.75 17.98
C HIS A 184 17.93 3.63 17.58
N ILE A 185 17.69 4.67 16.78
CA ILE A 185 18.75 5.58 16.33
C ILE A 185 19.09 6.60 17.41
N ASP A 186 20.23 7.27 17.20
CA ASP A 186 20.68 8.32 18.09
C ASP A 186 19.65 9.46 18.17
N PRO A 187 19.37 10.00 19.37
CA PRO A 187 18.38 11.08 19.52
C PRO A 187 18.68 12.33 18.67
N GLU A 188 19.96 12.61 18.40
CA GLU A 188 20.38 13.72 17.54
C GLU A 188 20.01 13.46 16.07
N ASP A 189 20.26 12.25 15.56
CA ASP A 189 19.83 11.83 14.21
C ASP A 189 18.30 11.91 14.09
N PHE A 190 17.59 11.39 15.09
CA PHE A 190 16.12 11.41 15.13
C PHE A 190 15.58 12.84 14.99
N GLN A 191 16.12 13.79 15.77
CA GLN A 191 15.72 15.20 15.70
C GLN A 191 16.11 15.85 14.37
N SER A 192 17.30 15.55 13.87
CA SER A 192 17.85 16.14 12.64
C SER A 192 17.09 15.70 11.39
N ILE A 193 16.66 14.44 11.33
CA ILE A 193 15.80 13.92 10.26
C ILE A 193 14.46 14.64 10.26
N TRP A 194 13.83 14.82 11.43
CA TRP A 194 12.56 15.52 11.52
C TRP A 194 12.70 16.99 11.10
N ALA A 195 13.74 17.68 11.56
CA ALA A 195 14.05 19.04 11.12
C ALA A 195 14.25 19.12 9.59
N SER A 196 14.91 18.12 8.99
CA SER A 196 15.13 18.05 7.55
C SER A 196 13.84 17.84 6.76
N ILE A 197 12.92 17.02 7.27
CA ILE A 197 11.57 16.83 6.68
C ILE A 197 10.80 18.16 6.72
N GLN A 198 10.87 18.91 7.81
CA GLN A 198 10.21 20.21 7.93
C GLN A 198 10.80 21.26 6.99
N GLN A 199 12.12 21.25 6.84
CA GLN A 199 12.87 22.18 5.98
C GLN A 199 12.70 21.88 4.49
N TYR A 200 12.64 20.58 4.14
CA TYR A 200 12.50 20.08 2.77
C TYR A 200 11.29 19.16 2.65
N PRO A 201 10.06 19.70 2.73
CA PRO A 201 8.86 18.88 2.66
C PRO A 201 8.73 18.25 1.27
N ASN A 202 9.04 16.97 1.18
CA ASN A 202 8.91 16.20 -0.04
C ASN A 202 7.41 15.99 -0.36
N PRO A 203 6.91 16.40 -1.53
CA PRO A 203 5.49 16.28 -1.89
C PRO A 203 5.01 14.82 -2.00
N MET A 204 5.92 13.85 -2.13
CA MET A 204 5.56 12.44 -2.15
C MET A 204 5.35 11.85 -0.76
N VAL A 205 5.94 12.45 0.29
CA VAL A 205 5.79 12.01 1.67
C VAL A 205 4.47 12.54 2.22
N THR A 206 3.52 11.65 2.49
CA THR A 206 2.20 12.01 3.05
C THR A 206 2.02 11.51 4.47
N THR A 207 2.90 10.64 4.94
CA THR A 207 2.80 10.01 6.26
C THR A 207 4.16 10.03 6.96
N ILE A 208 4.16 10.36 8.25
CA ILE A 208 5.30 10.12 9.15
C ILE A 208 4.97 8.88 9.99
N GLY A 209 5.88 7.92 9.97
CA GLY A 209 5.77 6.65 10.66
C GLY A 209 6.82 6.50 11.78
N LEU A 210 6.57 5.60 12.72
CA LEU A 210 7.59 5.07 13.63
C LEU A 210 7.78 3.55 13.39
N ALA A 211 9.02 3.11 13.23
CA ALA A 211 9.40 1.72 12.97
C ALA A 211 10.78 1.37 13.59
N GLY A 212 11.36 0.22 13.23
CA GLY A 212 12.65 -0.26 13.73
C GLY A 212 12.51 -1.06 15.03
N ALA A 213 13.64 -1.36 15.69
CA ALA A 213 13.67 -2.21 16.87
C ALA A 213 12.69 -1.73 17.97
N GLU A 214 11.76 -2.61 18.32
CA GLU A 214 10.71 -2.36 19.30
C GLU A 214 11.20 -2.65 20.74
N ASP A 215 12.04 -3.67 20.90
CA ASP A 215 12.59 -4.05 22.20
C ASP A 215 13.47 -2.92 22.77
N GLY A 216 13.22 -2.56 24.03
CA GLY A 216 13.89 -1.43 24.68
C GLY A 216 13.45 -0.03 24.23
N PHE A 217 12.58 0.09 23.22
CA PHE A 217 12.09 1.38 22.69
C PHE A 217 10.56 1.46 22.63
N PRO A 218 9.88 1.44 23.80
CA PRO A 218 8.43 1.39 23.86
C PRO A 218 7.78 2.65 23.27
N LEU A 219 6.61 2.47 22.65
CA LEU A 219 5.87 3.52 21.94
C LEU A 219 5.68 4.82 22.74
N GLU A 220 5.49 4.72 24.06
CA GLU A 220 5.27 5.86 24.97
C GLU A 220 6.40 6.89 24.92
N ARG A 221 7.64 6.44 24.64
CA ARG A 221 8.80 7.33 24.51
C ARG A 221 8.62 8.37 23.39
N PHE A 222 7.78 8.09 22.41
CA PHE A 222 7.61 8.89 21.20
C PHE A 222 6.32 9.71 21.17
N PHE A 223 5.50 9.69 22.23
CA PHE A 223 4.26 10.49 22.27
C PHE A 223 4.49 11.99 22.12
N ASN A 224 5.59 12.53 22.67
CA ASN A 224 5.94 13.93 22.47
C ASN A 224 6.23 14.24 20.99
N PHE A 225 6.89 13.33 20.29
CA PHE A 225 7.17 13.45 18.87
C PHE A 225 5.86 13.44 18.04
N PHE A 226 4.93 12.53 18.34
CA PHE A 226 3.63 12.54 17.65
C PHE A 226 2.80 13.78 17.96
N ALA A 227 2.88 14.31 19.19
CA ALA A 227 2.26 15.58 19.55
C ALA A 227 2.88 16.75 18.77
N GLU A 228 4.19 16.73 18.55
CA GLU A 228 4.91 17.72 17.75
C GLU A 228 4.46 17.69 16.28
N ILE A 229 4.35 16.51 15.66
CA ILE A 229 3.84 16.39 14.28
C ILE A 229 2.40 16.90 14.20
N ASN A 230 1.55 16.56 15.18
CA ASN A 230 0.19 17.06 15.24
C ASN A 230 0.13 18.59 15.32
N HIS A 231 1.01 19.21 16.12
CA HIS A 231 1.11 20.65 16.19
C HIS A 231 1.59 21.23 14.86
N TYR A 232 2.64 20.66 14.27
CA TYR A 232 3.24 21.09 13.01
C TYR A 232 2.22 21.09 11.86
N ARG A 233 1.48 19.98 11.65
CA ARG A 233 0.48 19.86 10.57
C ARG A 233 -0.74 20.76 10.72
N GLN A 234 -0.95 21.34 11.91
CA GLN A 234 -2.03 22.29 12.20
C GLN A 234 -1.58 23.76 12.08
N GLN A 235 -0.37 24.02 11.56
CA GLN A 235 0.08 25.37 11.24
C GLN A 235 -0.15 25.67 9.76
N LYS A 236 -0.60 26.90 9.47
CA LYS A 236 -0.89 27.33 8.10
C LYS A 236 0.40 27.36 7.27
N GLY A 237 0.39 26.66 6.14
CA GLY A 237 1.52 26.61 5.21
C GLY A 237 2.42 25.39 5.38
N ASN A 238 2.25 24.63 6.46
CA ASN A 238 2.93 23.35 6.63
C ASN A 238 2.17 22.24 5.88
N PRO A 239 2.88 21.22 5.37
CA PRO A 239 2.25 20.04 4.80
C PRO A 239 1.46 19.27 5.85
N TRP A 240 0.39 18.62 5.40
CA TRP A 240 -0.36 17.69 6.22
C TRP A 240 0.27 16.29 6.15
N TYR A 241 0.86 15.87 7.26
CA TYR A 241 1.30 14.50 7.42
C TYR A 241 0.27 13.68 8.20
N PHE A 242 -0.10 12.52 7.68
CA PHE A 242 -0.72 11.46 8.48
C PHE A 242 0.32 10.84 9.41
N ILE A 243 -0.13 10.30 10.54
CA ILE A 243 0.75 9.76 11.57
C ILE A 243 0.40 8.28 11.80
N THR A 244 1.40 7.41 11.75
CA THR A 244 1.28 5.99 12.04
C THR A 244 2.47 5.52 12.88
N ALA A 245 2.32 4.40 13.57
CA ALA A 245 3.41 3.76 14.31
C ALA A 245 3.17 2.26 14.33
N HIS A 246 4.25 1.49 14.22
CA HIS A 246 4.21 0.06 14.54
C HIS A 246 3.74 -0.10 15.98
N ILE A 247 2.72 -0.93 16.17
CA ILE A 247 2.21 -1.26 17.49
C ILE A 247 2.79 -2.61 17.91
N GLU A 248 3.62 -2.56 18.94
CA GLU A 248 4.31 -3.71 19.49
C GLU A 248 3.29 -4.75 20.01
N PRO A 249 3.56 -6.05 19.88
CA PRO A 249 2.71 -7.09 20.46
C PRO A 249 2.49 -6.93 21.97
N GLU A 250 3.51 -6.41 22.68
CA GLU A 250 3.51 -6.17 24.13
C GLU A 250 2.78 -4.87 24.54
N ALA A 251 2.38 -4.02 23.59
CA ALA A 251 1.71 -2.76 23.91
C ALA A 251 0.40 -3.01 24.68
N GLN A 252 0.28 -2.38 25.85
CA GLN A 252 -0.86 -2.60 26.74
C GLN A 252 -2.02 -1.67 26.37
N LYS A 253 -3.23 -2.03 26.84
CA LYS A 253 -4.45 -1.24 26.61
C LYS A 253 -4.27 0.27 26.84
N HIS A 254 -3.61 0.65 27.94
CA HIS A 254 -3.40 2.05 28.30
C HIS A 254 -2.55 2.79 27.26
N THR A 255 -1.48 2.16 26.77
CA THR A 255 -0.61 2.67 25.70
C THR A 255 -1.42 2.93 24.43
N LEU A 256 -2.25 1.97 24.03
CA LEU A 256 -3.09 2.07 22.83
C LEU A 256 -4.16 3.16 22.97
N GLU A 257 -4.78 3.29 24.15
CA GLU A 257 -5.75 4.36 24.47
C GLU A 257 -5.14 5.77 24.40
N ILE A 258 -3.83 5.90 24.65
CA ILE A 258 -3.10 7.16 24.48
C ILE A 258 -2.70 7.34 23.02
N ALA A 259 -2.14 6.30 22.39
CA ALA A 259 -1.65 6.34 21.02
C ALA A 259 -2.72 6.80 20.02
N LYS A 260 -3.97 6.33 20.17
CA LYS A 260 -5.10 6.74 19.33
C LYS A 260 -5.42 8.23 19.33
N LYS A 261 -4.92 8.99 20.31
CA LYS A 261 -5.11 10.46 20.36
C LYS A 261 -4.16 11.20 19.42
N TYR A 262 -3.09 10.53 18.99
CA TYR A 262 -2.03 11.12 18.19
C TYR A 262 -1.93 10.52 16.79
N LEU A 263 -2.16 9.21 16.67
CA LEU A 263 -2.00 8.46 15.43
C LEU A 263 -3.30 8.43 14.62
N ASP A 264 -3.20 8.52 13.30
CA ASP A 264 -4.33 8.36 12.38
C ASP A 264 -4.55 6.88 12.01
N ARG A 265 -3.50 6.05 12.10
CA ARG A 265 -3.51 4.60 11.84
C ARG A 265 -2.58 3.87 12.80
N PHE A 266 -2.87 2.60 13.05
CA PHE A 266 -1.98 1.70 13.78
C PHE A 266 -1.39 0.70 12.78
N ALA A 267 -0.06 0.67 12.68
CA ALA A 267 0.62 -0.38 11.95
C ALA A 267 0.64 -1.66 12.81
N HIS A 268 0.27 -2.79 12.22
CA HIS A 268 -0.10 -4.01 12.95
C HIS A 268 -1.22 -3.74 13.97
N GLY A 269 -0.93 -3.81 15.27
CA GLY A 269 -1.93 -3.61 16.32
C GLY A 269 -2.84 -4.82 16.57
N ARG A 270 -2.37 -6.05 16.27
CA ARG A 270 -3.15 -7.28 16.48
C ARG A 270 -3.63 -7.48 17.93
N ASN A 271 -2.91 -6.93 18.91
CA ASN A 271 -3.29 -6.96 20.32
C ASN A 271 -4.54 -6.12 20.67
N VAL A 272 -5.01 -5.25 19.78
CA VAL A 272 -6.33 -4.58 19.91
C VAL A 272 -7.45 -5.61 20.06
N ALA A 273 -7.34 -6.79 19.44
CA ALA A 273 -8.28 -7.90 19.55
C ALA A 273 -8.50 -8.37 21.01
N ASN A 274 -7.55 -8.10 21.91
CA ASN A 274 -7.66 -8.45 23.32
C ASN A 274 -8.52 -7.45 24.12
N TYR A 275 -8.92 -6.33 23.51
CA TYR A 275 -9.58 -5.20 24.18
C TYR A 275 -10.84 -4.74 23.41
N PRO A 276 -11.96 -5.47 23.46
CA PRO A 276 -13.15 -5.19 22.64
C PRO A 276 -13.72 -3.77 22.79
N GLU A 277 -13.63 -3.17 23.99
CA GLU A 277 -14.08 -1.79 24.18
C GLU A 277 -13.15 -0.77 23.50
N LEU A 278 -11.84 -1.03 23.45
CA LEU A 278 -10.91 -0.19 22.71
C LEU A 278 -11.17 -0.29 21.21
N GLU A 279 -11.31 -1.52 20.68
CA GLU A 279 -11.64 -1.80 19.28
C GLU A 279 -12.87 -1.01 18.81
N LYS A 280 -13.97 -1.05 19.59
CA LYS A 280 -15.17 -0.24 19.31
C LYS A 280 -14.88 1.25 19.22
N THR A 281 -14.02 1.78 20.11
CA THR A 281 -13.70 3.21 20.10
C THR A 281 -12.80 3.59 18.92
N LEU A 282 -11.86 2.73 18.52
CA LEU A 282 -11.07 2.92 17.31
C LEU A 282 -11.98 2.97 16.08
N LYS A 283 -13.03 2.11 16.05
CA LYS A 283 -14.07 2.11 15.00
C LYS A 283 -14.87 3.38 14.94
N PHE A 284 -15.30 3.84 16.08
CA PHE A 284 -16.01 5.11 16.16
C PHE A 284 -15.16 6.28 15.66
N ASP A 285 -13.87 6.29 16.02
CA ASP A 285 -12.94 7.35 15.65
C ASP A 285 -12.41 7.24 14.20
N GLY A 286 -12.58 6.07 13.56
CA GLY A 286 -12.12 5.82 12.19
C GLY A 286 -10.63 5.53 12.09
N ILE A 287 -10.03 4.92 13.12
CA ILE A 287 -8.62 4.52 13.11
C ILE A 287 -8.49 3.14 12.46
N THR A 288 -7.73 3.08 11.37
CA THR A 288 -7.51 1.84 10.62
C THR A 288 -6.32 1.05 11.18
N LEU A 289 -6.45 -0.28 11.22
CA LEU A 289 -5.35 -1.18 11.54
C LEU A 289 -4.71 -1.70 10.24
N GLU A 290 -3.42 -1.48 10.06
CA GLU A 290 -2.66 -1.97 8.92
C GLU A 290 -2.14 -3.38 9.24
N LEU A 291 -2.96 -4.41 9.06
CA LEU A 291 -2.62 -5.79 9.47
C LEU A 291 -1.77 -6.49 8.40
N CYS A 292 -0.79 -7.27 8.88
CA CYS A 292 0.20 -7.98 8.06
C CYS A 292 0.18 -9.48 8.42
N PRO A 293 -0.86 -10.24 8.04
CA PRO A 293 -1.10 -11.58 8.58
C PRO A 293 0.00 -12.60 8.23
N LEU A 294 0.63 -12.51 7.06
CA LEU A 294 1.71 -13.42 6.68
C LEU A 294 3.04 -13.06 7.38
N SER A 295 3.29 -11.77 7.61
CA SER A 295 4.39 -11.30 8.46
C SER A 295 4.22 -11.80 9.90
N ASP A 296 3.00 -11.72 10.46
CA ASP A 296 2.71 -12.26 11.79
C ASP A 296 3.04 -13.76 11.90
N VAL A 297 2.74 -14.55 10.85
CA VAL A 297 3.09 -15.98 10.79
C VAL A 297 4.59 -16.19 10.65
N ALA A 298 5.26 -15.42 9.78
CA ALA A 298 6.68 -15.55 9.51
C ALA A 298 7.56 -15.19 10.72
N PHE A 299 7.21 -14.13 11.46
CA PHE A 299 8.02 -13.61 12.56
C PHE A 299 7.62 -14.14 13.95
N PHE A 300 6.41 -14.69 14.10
CA PHE A 300 5.94 -15.24 15.37
C PHE A 300 5.45 -16.70 15.26
N PRO A 301 6.17 -17.61 14.59
CA PRO A 301 5.65 -18.94 14.23
C PRO A 301 5.37 -19.84 15.44
N LYS A 302 5.98 -19.59 16.60
CA LYS A 302 5.66 -20.31 17.86
C LYS A 302 4.27 -19.99 18.39
N SER A 303 3.88 -18.72 18.36
CA SER A 303 2.57 -18.27 18.83
C SER A 303 1.51 -18.25 17.72
N ILE A 304 1.95 -18.11 16.47
CA ILE A 304 1.11 -17.96 15.28
C ILE A 304 1.66 -18.89 14.17
N PRO A 305 1.55 -20.22 14.32
CA PRO A 305 2.16 -21.17 13.38
C PRO A 305 1.54 -21.17 11.98
N ASN A 306 0.34 -20.61 11.83
CA ASN A 306 -0.36 -20.44 10.55
C ASN A 306 -1.54 -19.48 10.72
N LEU A 307 -2.11 -19.01 9.61
CA LEU A 307 -3.18 -18.03 9.63
C LEU A 307 -4.48 -18.60 10.25
N LYS A 308 -4.77 -19.88 10.04
CA LYS A 308 -5.88 -20.59 10.73
C LYS A 308 -5.80 -20.58 12.26
N SER A 309 -4.60 -20.45 12.83
CA SER A 309 -4.39 -20.36 14.28
C SER A 309 -4.29 -18.91 14.80
N HIS A 310 -4.24 -17.93 13.90
CA HIS A 310 -4.11 -16.50 14.25
C HIS A 310 -5.44 -15.91 14.75
N THR A 311 -5.78 -16.16 16.02
CA THR A 311 -7.08 -15.78 16.60
C THR A 311 -7.29 -14.27 16.69
N GLN A 312 -6.21 -13.50 16.88
CA GLN A 312 -6.28 -12.04 16.94
C GLN A 312 -6.63 -11.46 15.58
N PHE A 313 -5.95 -11.90 14.52
CA PHE A 313 -6.28 -11.52 13.16
C PHE A 313 -7.69 -11.94 12.79
N GLN A 314 -8.10 -13.18 13.08
CA GLN A 314 -9.46 -13.66 12.78
C GLN A 314 -10.56 -12.87 13.48
N THR A 315 -10.27 -12.34 14.67
CA THR A 315 -11.19 -11.44 15.39
C THR A 315 -11.33 -10.13 14.61
N LEU A 316 -10.20 -9.45 14.35
CA LEU A 316 -10.17 -8.14 13.70
C LEU A 316 -10.55 -8.17 12.22
N PHE A 317 -10.32 -9.28 11.51
CA PHE A 317 -10.63 -9.44 10.10
C PHE A 317 -12.14 -9.37 9.81
N LYS A 318 -12.97 -9.67 10.81
CA LYS A 318 -14.42 -9.53 10.70
C LYS A 318 -14.88 -8.07 10.83
N ASP A 319 -13.98 -7.17 11.24
CA ASP A 319 -14.28 -5.76 11.47
C ASP A 319 -13.98 -4.88 10.24
N GLU A 320 -14.74 -3.80 10.12
CA GLU A 320 -14.71 -2.90 8.96
C GLU A 320 -13.58 -1.86 9.02
N MET A 321 -12.49 -2.14 9.71
CA MET A 321 -11.43 -1.16 10.01
C MET A 321 -10.02 -1.57 9.60
N ILE A 322 -9.85 -2.71 8.96
CA ILE A 322 -8.52 -3.23 8.66
C ILE A 322 -8.17 -3.01 7.19
N SER A 323 -6.88 -2.82 6.90
CA SER A 323 -6.29 -3.13 5.60
C SER A 323 -5.45 -4.39 5.69
N LEU A 324 -5.30 -5.10 4.57
CA LEU A 324 -4.35 -6.20 4.42
C LEU A 324 -3.10 -5.65 3.75
N ASN A 325 -1.92 -6.02 4.25
CA ASN A 325 -0.66 -5.45 3.79
C ASN A 325 0.43 -6.53 3.76
N SER A 326 1.47 -6.29 2.97
CA SER A 326 2.52 -7.28 2.71
C SER A 326 3.71 -7.20 3.66
N ASP A 327 3.92 -6.05 4.29
CA ASP A 327 5.02 -5.76 5.21
C ASP A 327 6.40 -5.86 4.53
N ASP A 328 7.04 -7.02 4.62
CA ASP A 328 8.30 -7.34 3.97
C ASP A 328 8.09 -8.44 2.91
N PRO A 329 7.46 -8.15 1.76
CA PRO A 329 7.02 -9.18 0.80
C PRO A 329 8.15 -10.03 0.21
N ALA A 330 9.40 -9.53 0.22
CA ALA A 330 10.57 -10.31 -0.13
C ALA A 330 10.75 -11.57 0.74
N PHE A 331 10.26 -11.54 1.98
CA PHE A 331 10.38 -12.63 2.96
C PHE A 331 9.04 -13.26 3.29
N CYS A 332 7.96 -12.47 3.29
CA CYS A 332 6.63 -12.89 3.76
C CYS A 332 5.66 -13.22 2.61
N GLY A 333 6.06 -12.96 1.36
CA GLY A 333 5.26 -13.14 0.17
C GLY A 333 4.56 -11.84 -0.29
N PRO A 334 4.29 -11.69 -1.60
CA PRO A 334 3.63 -10.51 -2.16
C PRO A 334 2.20 -10.33 -1.65
N ILE A 335 1.66 -9.12 -1.84
CA ILE A 335 0.30 -8.76 -1.41
C ILE A 335 -0.79 -9.66 -2.03
N ASP A 336 -0.58 -10.18 -3.24
CA ASP A 336 -1.49 -11.16 -3.84
C ASP A 336 -1.56 -12.46 -3.04
N GLU A 337 -0.42 -12.95 -2.57
CA GLU A 337 -0.35 -14.15 -1.72
C GLU A 337 -1.00 -13.90 -0.37
N VAL A 338 -0.86 -12.70 0.21
CA VAL A 338 -1.59 -12.30 1.43
C VAL A 338 -3.10 -12.46 1.22
N TYR A 339 -3.64 -11.89 0.15
CA TYR A 339 -5.07 -11.96 -0.14
C TYR A 339 -5.53 -13.39 -0.43
N GLN A 340 -4.77 -14.17 -1.19
CA GLN A 340 -5.07 -15.58 -1.47
C GLN A 340 -5.03 -16.44 -0.20
N ALA A 341 -4.03 -16.26 0.65
CA ALA A 341 -3.88 -16.99 1.90
C ALA A 341 -5.04 -16.68 2.85
N VAL A 342 -5.40 -15.39 3.02
CA VAL A 342 -6.55 -14.99 3.84
C VAL A 342 -7.84 -15.60 3.30
N PHE A 343 -8.09 -15.50 1.99
CA PHE A 343 -9.28 -16.08 1.37
C PHE A 343 -9.39 -17.58 1.61
N LYS A 344 -8.31 -18.31 1.36
CA LYS A 344 -8.26 -19.78 1.45
C LYS A 344 -8.29 -20.29 2.88
N GLU A 345 -7.52 -19.69 3.78
CA GLU A 345 -7.37 -20.18 5.15
C GLU A 345 -8.54 -19.80 6.05
N LEU A 346 -9.14 -18.62 5.83
CA LEU A 346 -10.30 -18.17 6.60
C LEU A 346 -11.64 -18.49 5.92
N GLU A 347 -11.62 -19.06 4.71
CA GLU A 347 -12.81 -19.41 3.92
C GLU A 347 -13.78 -18.21 3.80
N CYS A 348 -13.24 -17.01 3.60
CA CYS A 348 -14.00 -15.77 3.60
C CYS A 348 -14.54 -15.41 2.20
N ASP A 349 -15.55 -14.54 2.13
CA ASP A 349 -16.05 -14.02 0.85
C ASP A 349 -15.06 -12.97 0.27
N MET A 350 -14.92 -12.93 -1.06
CA MET A 350 -14.19 -11.87 -1.76
C MET A 350 -14.70 -10.46 -1.40
N ALA A 351 -15.98 -10.31 -1.05
CA ALA A 351 -16.52 -9.03 -0.58
C ALA A 351 -15.81 -8.51 0.69
N LEU A 352 -15.33 -9.40 1.57
CA LEU A 352 -14.55 -9.02 2.76
C LEU A 352 -13.13 -8.58 2.39
N LEU A 353 -12.48 -9.28 1.46
CA LEU A 353 -11.17 -8.86 0.96
C LEU A 353 -11.26 -7.49 0.25
N PHE A 354 -12.29 -7.31 -0.57
CA PHE A 354 -12.56 -6.06 -1.27
C PHE A 354 -12.85 -4.91 -0.30
N ARG A 355 -13.51 -5.19 0.84
CA ARG A 355 -13.67 -4.23 1.94
C ARG A 355 -12.33 -3.82 2.53
N CYS A 356 -11.38 -4.73 2.70
CA CYS A 356 -10.03 -4.39 3.18
C CYS A 356 -9.32 -3.41 2.24
N THR A 357 -9.45 -3.61 0.91
CA THR A 357 -8.96 -2.64 -0.08
C THR A 357 -9.60 -1.27 0.11
N TYR A 358 -10.94 -1.21 0.23
CA TYR A 358 -11.67 0.03 0.48
C TYR A 358 -11.19 0.74 1.75
N ASN A 359 -11.08 0.01 2.85
CA ASN A 359 -10.58 0.56 4.12
C ASN A 359 -9.19 1.15 3.96
N GLY A 360 -8.30 0.47 3.21
CA GLY A 360 -6.97 1.00 2.94
C GLY A 360 -6.96 2.32 2.15
N LEU A 361 -7.94 2.56 1.27
CA LEU A 361 -8.09 3.87 0.61
C LEU A 361 -8.59 4.95 1.57
N PHE A 362 -9.50 4.59 2.47
CA PHE A 362 -10.11 5.52 3.44
C PHE A 362 -9.52 5.37 4.85
N ALA A 363 -8.23 5.07 4.94
CA ALA A 363 -7.52 4.83 6.19
C ALA A 363 -7.18 6.13 6.94
N VAL A 364 -8.18 6.99 7.09
CA VAL A 364 -8.08 8.32 7.68
C VAL A 364 -9.41 8.69 8.34
N ALA A 365 -9.34 9.19 9.58
CA ALA A 365 -10.50 9.65 10.32
C ALA A 365 -11.15 10.88 9.63
N PRO A 366 -12.49 10.99 9.64
CA PRO A 366 -13.19 12.17 9.12
C PRO A 366 -12.75 13.48 9.78
N SER A 367 -12.46 13.47 11.08
CA SER A 367 -11.92 14.62 11.82
C SER A 367 -10.55 15.05 11.30
N THR A 368 -9.69 14.08 10.96
CA THR A 368 -8.39 14.33 10.33
C THR A 368 -8.56 14.96 8.95
N LEU A 369 -9.51 14.48 8.13
CA LEU A 369 -9.82 15.09 6.83
C LEU A 369 -10.37 16.53 6.94
N GLU A 370 -11.26 16.78 7.89
CA GLU A 370 -11.78 18.14 8.16
C GLU A 370 -10.65 19.10 8.58
N ALA A 371 -9.70 18.61 9.40
CA ALA A 371 -8.55 19.38 9.80
C ALA A 371 -7.57 19.62 8.62
N MET A 372 -7.32 18.60 7.80
CA MET A 372 -6.53 18.72 6.57
C MET A 372 -7.11 19.78 5.64
N HIS A 373 -8.43 19.76 5.41
CA HIS A 373 -9.11 20.78 4.60
C HIS A 373 -8.91 22.20 5.15
N ARG A 374 -8.88 22.35 6.48
CA ARG A 374 -8.67 23.65 7.15
C ARG A 374 -7.24 24.15 7.06
N PHE A 375 -6.27 23.28 7.32
CA PHE A 375 -4.87 23.68 7.53
C PHE A 375 -3.99 23.51 6.28
N ALA A 376 -4.33 22.58 5.39
CA ALA A 376 -3.63 22.26 4.15
C ALA A 376 -4.60 22.02 2.97
N PRO A 377 -5.36 23.05 2.53
CA PRO A 377 -6.43 22.90 1.55
C PRO A 377 -5.97 22.39 0.18
N GLU A 378 -4.76 22.73 -0.26
CA GLU A 378 -4.19 22.24 -1.53
C GLU A 378 -3.93 20.73 -1.46
N MET A 379 -3.26 20.25 -0.41
CA MET A 379 -3.06 18.81 -0.20
C MET A 379 -4.37 18.07 -0.01
N TYR A 380 -5.38 18.69 0.63
CA TYR A 380 -6.72 18.10 0.73
C TYR A 380 -7.34 17.89 -0.66
N GLN A 381 -7.24 18.87 -1.56
CA GLN A 381 -7.75 18.73 -2.93
C GLN A 381 -7.03 17.61 -3.70
N ASP A 382 -5.70 17.53 -3.57
CA ASP A 382 -4.91 16.45 -4.18
C ASP A 382 -5.27 15.08 -3.59
N HIS A 383 -5.49 15.00 -2.28
CA HIS A 383 -5.94 13.77 -1.62
C HIS A 383 -7.34 13.35 -2.09
N MET A 384 -8.27 14.28 -2.25
CA MET A 384 -9.60 13.98 -2.78
C MET A 384 -9.58 13.56 -4.25
N LEU A 385 -8.70 14.14 -5.07
CA LEU A 385 -8.48 13.70 -6.45
C LEU A 385 -7.92 12.26 -6.49
N PHE A 386 -6.95 11.95 -5.63
CA PHE A 386 -6.43 10.60 -5.44
C PHE A 386 -7.54 9.62 -5.05
N LEU A 387 -8.34 9.94 -4.04
CA LEU A 387 -9.45 9.09 -3.61
C LEU A 387 -10.45 8.85 -4.73
N LYS A 388 -10.82 9.90 -5.49
CA LYS A 388 -11.69 9.76 -6.66
C LYS A 388 -11.10 8.78 -7.68
N HIS A 389 -9.82 8.95 -8.01
CA HIS A 389 -9.14 8.09 -8.99
C HIS A 389 -9.12 6.62 -8.54
N SER A 390 -8.77 6.35 -7.28
CA SER A 390 -8.77 5.01 -6.71
C SER A 390 -10.16 4.38 -6.62
N MET A 391 -11.19 5.19 -6.32
CA MET A 391 -12.58 4.73 -6.27
C MET A 391 -13.13 4.33 -7.63
N LEU A 392 -12.71 4.99 -8.71
CA LEU A 392 -13.08 4.57 -10.06
C LEU A 392 -12.54 3.17 -10.38
N LYS A 393 -11.36 2.81 -9.86
CA LYS A 393 -10.77 1.46 -10.03
C LYS A 393 -11.55 0.40 -9.25
N LEU A 394 -12.01 0.72 -8.03
CA LEU A 394 -12.92 -0.14 -7.27
C LEU A 394 -14.26 -0.32 -8.00
N LYS A 395 -14.81 0.77 -8.54
CA LYS A 395 -16.07 0.74 -9.31
C LYS A 395 -15.93 -0.06 -10.60
N PHE A 396 -14.79 0.03 -11.27
CA PHE A 396 -14.49 -0.82 -12.43
C PHE A 396 -14.58 -2.30 -12.07
N PHE A 397 -13.97 -2.70 -10.95
CA PHE A 397 -14.00 -4.10 -10.50
C PHE A 397 -15.40 -4.56 -10.06
N GLU A 398 -16.17 -3.69 -9.40
CA GLU A 398 -17.58 -3.93 -9.09
C GLU A 398 -18.42 -4.16 -10.37
N GLN A 399 -18.28 -3.31 -11.38
CA GLN A 399 -18.97 -3.48 -12.66
C GLN A 399 -18.48 -4.72 -13.43
N TYR A 400 -17.21 -5.09 -13.29
CA TYR A 400 -16.69 -6.32 -13.85
C TYR A 400 -17.36 -7.55 -13.24
N PHE A 401 -17.62 -7.55 -11.93
CA PHE A 401 -18.36 -8.64 -11.29
C PHE A 401 -19.82 -8.73 -11.75
N HIS A 402 -20.49 -7.61 -12.03
CA HIS A 402 -21.81 -7.63 -12.67
C HIS A 402 -21.75 -8.27 -14.06
N LEU A 403 -20.75 -7.91 -14.87
CA LEU A 403 -20.53 -8.51 -16.19
C LEU A 403 -20.27 -10.03 -16.10
N LEU A 404 -19.55 -10.49 -15.07
CA LEU A 404 -19.33 -11.92 -14.80
C LEU A 404 -20.61 -12.69 -14.41
N GLN A 405 -21.67 -12.03 -13.97
CA GLN A 405 -22.97 -12.69 -13.77
C GLN A 405 -23.73 -12.79 -15.10
N GLU A 406 -23.61 -11.77 -15.95
CA GLU A 406 -24.29 -11.69 -17.24
C GLU A 406 -23.74 -12.70 -18.27
N ILE A 407 -22.46 -13.07 -18.16
CA ILE A 407 -21.76 -14.00 -19.08
C ILE A 407 -22.48 -15.34 -19.28
N ARG A 408 -23.18 -15.85 -18.28
CA ARG A 408 -23.98 -17.09 -18.37
C ARG A 408 -25.12 -16.99 -19.39
N THR A 409 -25.62 -15.78 -19.63
CA THR A 409 -26.69 -15.56 -20.61
C THR A 409 -26.21 -15.68 -22.06
N ILE A 410 -24.89 -15.66 -22.28
CA ILE A 410 -24.27 -15.85 -23.60
C ILE A 410 -24.28 -17.35 -23.92
N ASN A 411 -24.61 -17.71 -25.16
CA ASN A 411 -24.60 -19.12 -25.61
C ASN A 411 -23.19 -19.71 -25.55
N ASP A 412 -23.05 -20.99 -25.19
CA ASP A 412 -21.78 -21.70 -25.09
C ASP A 412 -21.06 -21.85 -26.44
N GLU A 413 -21.76 -21.68 -27.57
CA GLU A 413 -21.12 -21.57 -28.89
C GLU A 413 -20.14 -20.38 -28.99
N TYR A 414 -20.30 -19.36 -28.14
CA TYR A 414 -19.40 -18.19 -28.03
C TYR A 414 -18.40 -18.32 -26.86
N ARG A 415 -17.93 -19.53 -26.58
CA ARG A 415 -16.98 -19.81 -25.48
C ARG A 415 -15.74 -18.91 -25.48
N GLU A 416 -15.16 -18.61 -26.63
CA GLU A 416 -13.99 -17.72 -26.72
C GLU A 416 -14.32 -16.28 -26.31
N LEU A 417 -15.51 -15.78 -26.66
CA LEU A 417 -15.96 -14.46 -26.21
C LEU A 417 -16.14 -14.43 -24.69
N LYS A 418 -16.66 -15.52 -24.11
CA LYS A 418 -16.76 -15.68 -22.65
C LYS A 418 -15.37 -15.67 -21.99
N LYS A 419 -14.40 -16.38 -22.55
CA LYS A 419 -13.00 -16.36 -22.07
C LYS A 419 -12.40 -14.97 -22.11
N LEU A 420 -12.61 -14.20 -23.18
CA LEU A 420 -12.14 -12.82 -23.25
C LEU A 420 -12.79 -11.91 -22.20
N ILE A 421 -14.09 -12.08 -21.92
CA ILE A 421 -14.78 -11.35 -20.85
C ILE A 421 -14.18 -11.70 -19.48
N LEU A 422 -14.01 -13.00 -19.20
CA LEU A 422 -13.33 -13.47 -17.99
C LEU A 422 -11.87 -12.96 -17.92
N GLY A 423 -11.26 -12.65 -19.06
CA GLY A 423 -9.93 -12.06 -19.21
C GLY A 423 -9.81 -10.59 -18.80
N ILE A 424 -10.91 -9.84 -18.70
CA ILE A 424 -10.89 -8.40 -18.37
C ILE A 424 -10.21 -8.15 -17.01
N SER A 425 -9.42 -7.07 -16.93
CA SER A 425 -8.87 -6.51 -15.69
C SER A 425 -8.67 -5.00 -15.83
N LEU A 426 -8.14 -4.33 -14.80
CA LEU A 426 -7.75 -2.93 -14.89
C LEU A 426 -6.68 -2.67 -15.97
N HIS A 427 -5.93 -3.69 -16.38
CA HIS A 427 -4.89 -3.57 -17.41
C HIS A 427 -5.45 -3.63 -18.83
N THR A 428 -6.70 -4.07 -18.99
CA THR A 428 -7.33 -4.21 -20.31
C THR A 428 -7.46 -2.85 -21.01
N PRO A 429 -6.88 -2.68 -22.22
CA PRO A 429 -6.98 -1.45 -22.98
C PRO A 429 -8.42 -1.14 -23.40
N ILE A 430 -8.77 0.15 -23.51
CA ILE A 430 -10.09 0.59 -23.99
C ILE A 430 -10.40 0.05 -25.39
N SER A 431 -9.40 -0.08 -26.26
CA SER A 431 -9.58 -0.64 -27.60
C SER A 431 -10.10 -2.09 -27.56
N GLU A 432 -9.64 -2.87 -26.60
CA GLU A 432 -10.07 -4.26 -26.41
C GLU A 432 -11.49 -4.32 -25.84
N LEU A 433 -11.80 -3.48 -24.84
CA LEU A 433 -13.17 -3.37 -24.32
C LEU A 433 -14.18 -2.95 -25.41
N ASN A 434 -13.81 -2.01 -26.29
CA ASN A 434 -14.64 -1.61 -27.43
C ASN A 434 -14.85 -2.75 -28.44
N HIS A 435 -13.81 -3.56 -28.69
CA HIS A 435 -13.91 -4.72 -29.55
C HIS A 435 -14.87 -5.78 -28.96
N LEU A 436 -14.80 -6.02 -27.64
CA LEU A 436 -15.71 -6.92 -26.94
C LEU A 436 -17.15 -6.40 -26.97
N SER A 437 -17.37 -5.11 -26.70
CA SER A 437 -18.69 -4.48 -26.80
C SER A 437 -19.30 -4.66 -28.20
N SER A 438 -18.51 -4.40 -29.24
CA SER A 438 -18.92 -4.60 -30.64
C SER A 438 -19.25 -6.06 -30.96
N SER A 439 -18.52 -7.01 -30.36
CA SER A 439 -18.74 -8.45 -30.56
C SER A 439 -20.02 -8.93 -29.87
N LEU A 440 -20.31 -8.41 -28.68
CA LEU A 440 -21.53 -8.69 -27.93
C LEU A 440 -22.78 -8.16 -28.63
N LEU A 441 -22.70 -6.95 -29.21
CA LEU A 441 -23.79 -6.37 -30.00
C LEU A 441 -24.13 -7.22 -31.25
N LYS A 442 -23.12 -7.79 -31.93
CA LYS A 442 -23.34 -8.65 -33.11
C LYS A 442 -24.16 -9.91 -32.79
N ILE A 443 -24.07 -10.41 -31.56
CA ILE A 443 -24.82 -11.58 -31.10
C ILE A 443 -26.11 -11.20 -30.35
N GLY A 444 -26.52 -9.93 -30.42
CA GLY A 444 -27.73 -9.42 -29.78
C GLY A 444 -27.70 -9.43 -28.26
N LYS A 445 -26.50 -9.36 -27.65
CA LYS A 445 -26.32 -9.31 -26.20
C LYS A 445 -26.00 -7.90 -25.75
N GLU A 446 -26.95 -7.28 -25.06
CA GLU A 446 -26.72 -6.06 -24.30
C GLU A 446 -26.18 -6.44 -22.92
N THR A 447 -24.99 -5.96 -22.60
CA THR A 447 -24.30 -6.22 -21.32
C THR A 447 -23.80 -4.92 -20.72
N SER A 448 -23.41 -4.96 -19.46
CA SER A 448 -22.84 -3.82 -18.72
C SER A 448 -21.44 -3.39 -19.18
N ILE A 449 -20.87 -3.97 -20.24
CA ILE A 449 -19.51 -3.66 -20.71
C ILE A 449 -19.29 -2.18 -21.10
N ASN A 450 -20.32 -1.48 -21.57
CA ASN A 450 -20.21 -0.05 -21.86
C ASN A 450 -19.94 0.77 -20.59
N SER A 451 -20.47 0.34 -19.44
CA SER A 451 -20.16 0.98 -18.15
C SER A 451 -18.67 0.84 -17.78
N LEU A 452 -18.06 -0.33 -18.05
CA LEU A 452 -16.62 -0.53 -17.86
C LEU A 452 -15.79 0.40 -18.75
N ILE A 453 -16.21 0.59 -20.01
CA ILE A 453 -15.54 1.51 -20.95
C ILE A 453 -15.59 2.94 -20.41
N ASP A 454 -16.76 3.42 -19.99
CA ASP A 454 -16.95 4.78 -19.46
C ASP A 454 -16.10 5.00 -18.19
N ILE A 455 -16.10 4.02 -17.27
CA ILE A 455 -15.28 4.08 -16.05
C ILE A 455 -13.80 4.09 -16.40
N LYS A 456 -13.33 3.23 -17.32
CA LYS A 456 -11.91 3.19 -17.73
C LYS A 456 -11.47 4.49 -18.39
N GLN A 457 -12.34 5.16 -19.16
CA GLN A 457 -12.06 6.50 -19.71
C GLN A 457 -11.85 7.54 -18.60
N GLU A 458 -12.70 7.54 -17.58
CA GLU A 458 -12.56 8.47 -16.44
C GLU A 458 -11.33 8.13 -15.58
N ILE A 459 -10.96 6.85 -15.42
CA ILE A 459 -9.70 6.43 -14.79
C ILE A 459 -8.52 7.07 -15.51
N ILE A 460 -8.43 6.95 -16.84
CA ILE A 460 -7.33 7.53 -17.63
C ILE A 460 -7.33 9.06 -17.53
N ARG A 461 -8.50 9.70 -17.54
CA ARG A 461 -8.61 11.17 -17.42
C ARG A 461 -8.10 11.66 -16.06
N THR A 462 -8.50 10.98 -14.98
CA THR A 462 -8.07 11.33 -13.62
C THR A 462 -6.61 11.01 -13.37
N ALA A 463 -6.09 9.91 -13.94
CA ALA A 463 -4.67 9.56 -13.90
C ALA A 463 -3.78 10.66 -14.48
N LYS A 464 -4.12 11.18 -15.67
CA LYS A 464 -3.37 12.27 -16.32
C LYS A 464 -3.32 13.55 -15.48
N LEU A 465 -4.40 13.84 -14.74
CA LEU A 465 -4.43 15.00 -13.85
C LEU A 465 -3.52 14.78 -12.63
N LEU A 466 -3.57 13.59 -12.03
CA LEU A 466 -2.69 13.21 -10.91
C LEU A 466 -1.22 13.20 -11.32
N GLU A 467 -0.90 12.65 -12.49
CA GLU A 467 0.44 12.66 -13.08
C GLU A 467 0.94 14.10 -13.20
N LYS A 468 0.16 14.97 -13.85
CA LYS A 468 0.53 16.38 -14.02
C LYS A 468 0.79 17.08 -12.68
N ASN A 469 -0.11 16.92 -11.71
CA ASN A 469 0.04 17.54 -10.39
C ASN A 469 1.29 17.01 -9.68
N THR A 470 1.51 15.70 -9.74
CA THR A 470 2.64 15.05 -9.08
C THR A 470 3.97 15.50 -9.69
N LEU A 471 4.11 15.44 -11.03
CA LEU A 471 5.34 15.86 -11.71
C LEU A 471 5.65 17.34 -11.46
N HIS A 472 4.63 18.21 -11.47
CA HIS A 472 4.82 19.61 -11.14
C HIS A 472 5.30 19.83 -9.69
N ALA A 473 4.77 19.07 -8.74
CA ALA A 473 5.21 19.14 -7.35
C ALA A 473 6.67 18.66 -7.18
N LEU A 474 7.06 17.61 -7.91
CA LEU A 474 8.44 17.10 -7.93
C LEU A 474 9.41 18.14 -8.49
N GLU A 475 9.08 18.79 -9.61
CA GLU A 475 9.89 19.88 -10.20
C GLU A 475 10.09 21.04 -9.20
N LYS A 476 9.02 21.41 -8.48
CA LYS A 476 9.09 22.45 -7.44
C LYS A 476 9.99 22.04 -6.27
N PHE A 477 9.91 20.78 -5.85
CA PHE A 477 10.79 20.24 -4.80
C PHE A 477 12.27 20.28 -5.22
N GLU A 478 12.60 19.86 -6.44
CA GLU A 478 13.96 19.92 -6.97
C GLU A 478 14.50 21.36 -7.00
N HIS A 479 13.68 22.30 -7.48
CA HIS A 479 14.05 23.72 -7.50
C HIS A 479 14.32 24.28 -6.10
N ASN A 480 13.47 23.95 -5.12
CA ASN A 480 13.65 24.39 -3.74
C ASN A 480 14.91 23.80 -3.10
N CYS A 481 15.26 22.54 -3.39
CA CYS A 481 16.48 21.92 -2.91
C CYS A 481 17.73 22.64 -3.46
N LEU A 482 17.75 22.94 -4.76
CA LEU A 482 18.86 23.66 -5.40
C LEU A 482 19.06 25.06 -4.79
N LEU A 483 17.97 25.82 -4.60
CA LEU A 483 18.04 27.15 -3.98
C LEU A 483 18.59 27.10 -2.55
N ALA A 484 18.24 26.07 -1.78
CA ALA A 484 18.73 25.91 -0.42
C ALA A 484 20.21 25.53 -0.37
N GLN A 485 20.67 24.68 -1.30
CA GLN A 485 22.09 24.36 -1.47
C GLN A 485 22.91 25.61 -1.81
N GLU A 486 22.41 26.47 -2.72
CA GLU A 486 23.05 27.75 -3.05
C GLU A 486 23.16 28.70 -1.84
N GLN A 487 22.27 28.55 -0.85
CA GLN A 487 22.21 29.39 0.35
C GLN A 487 22.99 28.79 1.55
N ASN A 488 23.73 27.69 1.36
CA ASN A 488 24.42 26.95 2.44
C ASN A 488 23.48 26.55 3.60
N ILE A 489 22.19 26.32 3.31
CA ILE A 489 21.26 25.82 4.31
C ILE A 489 21.48 24.30 4.40
N TYR A 490 21.91 23.83 5.57
CA TYR A 490 22.36 22.47 5.88
C TYR A 490 21.56 21.38 5.16
N CYS A 491 22.25 20.58 4.35
CA CYS A 491 21.82 19.22 4.01
C CYS A 491 22.44 18.29 5.05
N LEU A 492 21.70 17.27 5.52
CA LEU A 492 22.34 16.20 6.29
C LEU A 492 23.28 15.46 5.34
N GLU A 493 24.58 15.67 5.59
CA GLU A 493 25.66 15.04 4.86
C GLU A 493 25.94 13.64 5.42
N PRO A 494 26.50 12.74 4.59
CA PRO A 494 26.89 11.40 5.00
C PRO A 494 27.85 11.32 6.19
#